data_AF-A0A0S8KKP9-F1
#
_entry.id   AF-A0A0S8KKP9-F1
#
_cell.length_a   1.000
_cell.length_b   1.000
_cell.length_c   1.000
_cell.angle_alpha   90.00
_cell.angle_beta   90.00
_cell.angle_gamma   90.00
#
_symmetry.space_group_name_H-M   'P 1'
#
loop_
_entity.id
_entity.type
_entity.pdbx_description
1 polymer ?
#
loop_
_entity_poly.entity_id
_entity_poly.type
_entity_poly.pdbx_seq_one_letter_code
_entity_poly.pdbx_strand_id
1 'polypeptide(L)'
;MVIPLKANEVVIKAGDSSYLTDAAKICGKLILTNQRIYFKSTNGHAEKYDQEILPADIREVIFFNIRRFLPNGLNVILKSGEERKFSLKKRNEMGEMINKMY
;
A
#
# COMPACT_ATOMS: atom_id res chain seq x y z
N MET A 1 -7.01 -9.78 -12.13
CA MET A 1 -6.17 -8.62 -11.80
C MET A 1 -4.80 -8.86 -12.42
N VAL A 2 -4.35 -7.98 -13.31
CA VAL A 2 -3.02 -8.05 -13.94
C VAL A 2 -2.22 -6.86 -13.43
N ILE A 3 -0.96 -7.09 -13.03
CA ILE A 3 -0.05 -6.02 -12.60
C ILE A 3 0.98 -5.84 -13.72
N PRO A 4 1.16 -4.63 -14.27
CA PRO A 4 2.16 -4.36 -15.28
C PRO A 4 3.55 -4.26 -14.63
N LEU A 5 4.13 -5.41 -14.25
CA LEU A 5 5.47 -5.49 -13.70
C LEU A 5 6.49 -5.03 -14.75
N LYS A 6 7.46 -4.21 -14.35
CA LYS A 6 8.56 -3.79 -15.24
C LYS A 6 9.60 -4.90 -15.37
N ALA A 7 10.55 -4.72 -16.30
CA ALA A 7 11.66 -5.66 -16.46
C ALA A 7 12.41 -5.87 -15.13
N ASN A 8 12.72 -7.13 -14.81
CA ASN A 8 13.38 -7.57 -13.58
C ASN A 8 12.60 -7.21 -12.29
N GLU A 9 11.31 -6.96 -12.40
CA GLU A 9 10.44 -6.72 -11.26
C GLU A 9 9.73 -8.02 -10.85
N VAL A 10 9.89 -8.40 -9.58
CA VAL A 10 9.33 -9.61 -9.00
C VAL A 10 8.51 -9.28 -7.77
N VAL A 11 7.37 -9.95 -7.62
CA VAL A 11 6.52 -9.79 -6.44
C VAL A 11 7.23 -10.45 -5.24
N ILE A 12 7.48 -9.66 -4.20
CA ILE A 12 8.04 -10.13 -2.93
C ILE A 12 6.89 -10.54 -2.00
N LYS A 13 5.83 -9.72 -1.93
CA LYS A 13 4.70 -9.96 -1.05
C LYS A 13 3.44 -9.35 -1.64
N ALA A 14 2.31 -10.01 -1.42
CA ALA A 14 1.01 -9.44 -1.71
C ALA A 14 0.04 -9.79 -0.58
N GLY A 15 -0.88 -8.88 -0.28
CA GLY A 15 -1.91 -9.12 0.73
C GLY A 15 -3.17 -8.32 0.45
N ASP A 16 -4.31 -8.87 0.88
CA ASP A 16 -5.57 -8.15 0.85
C ASP A 16 -5.47 -6.92 1.74
N SER A 17 -5.85 -5.78 1.18
CA SER A 17 -5.79 -4.51 1.85
C SER A 17 -6.96 -3.63 1.43
N SER A 18 -7.10 -2.47 2.05
CA SER A 18 -8.00 -1.45 1.55
C SER A 18 -7.37 -0.09 1.66
N TYR A 19 -7.47 0.68 0.60
CA TYR A 19 -7.08 2.08 0.59
C TYR A 19 -8.15 2.91 1.29
N LEU A 20 -7.74 3.72 2.25
CA LEU A 20 -8.61 4.57 3.04
C LEU A 20 -8.54 5.99 2.48
N THR A 21 -9.61 6.40 1.80
CA THR A 21 -9.82 7.79 1.39
C THR A 21 -10.73 8.49 2.39
N ASP A 22 -10.81 9.82 2.32
CA ASP A 22 -11.70 10.60 3.19
C ASP A 22 -13.18 10.24 2.98
N ALA A 23 -13.56 9.84 1.76
CA ALA A 23 -14.94 9.52 1.40
C ALA A 23 -15.30 8.03 1.55
N ALA A 24 -14.33 7.14 1.33
CA ALA A 24 -14.62 5.70 1.22
C ALA A 24 -13.42 4.79 1.52
N LYS A 25 -13.74 3.55 1.88
CA LYS A 25 -12.79 2.44 1.96
C LYS A 25 -12.83 1.64 0.65
N ILE A 26 -11.73 1.64 -0.08
CA ILE A 26 -11.60 0.95 -1.36
C ILE A 26 -10.88 -0.38 -1.15
N CYS A 27 -11.58 -1.50 -1.34
CA CYS A 27 -10.99 -2.83 -1.21
C CYS A 27 -10.01 -3.12 -2.36
N GLY A 28 -8.90 -3.76 -2.05
CA GLY A 28 -7.88 -4.06 -3.04
C GLY A 28 -6.81 -5.01 -2.52
N LYS A 29 -5.68 -5.02 -3.22
CA LYS A 29 -4.47 -5.71 -2.80
C LYS A 29 -3.31 -4.74 -2.77
N LEU A 30 -2.51 -4.80 -1.71
CA LEU A 30 -1.22 -4.14 -1.62
C LEU A 30 -0.16 -5.16 -2.02
N ILE A 31 0.63 -4.84 -3.03
CA ILE A 31 1.65 -5.71 -3.62
C ILE A 31 2.99 -4.98 -3.52
N LEU A 32 3.95 -5.63 -2.90
CA LEU A 32 5.33 -5.17 -2.82
C LEU A 32 6.14 -5.98 -3.81
N THR A 33 6.90 -5.28 -4.63
CA THR A 33 7.90 -5.87 -5.51
C THR A 33 9.30 -5.55 -4.96
N ASN A 34 10.34 -6.04 -5.64
CA ASN A 34 11.72 -5.62 -5.37
C ASN A 34 12.03 -4.19 -5.82
N GLN A 35 11.13 -3.51 -6.53
CA GLN A 35 11.37 -2.17 -7.07
C GLN A 35 10.38 -1.12 -6.57
N ARG A 36 9.11 -1.49 -6.33
CA ARG A 36 8.05 -0.54 -5.97
C ARG A 36 6.89 -1.20 -5.24
N ILE A 37 5.95 -0.36 -4.81
CA ILE A 37 4.73 -0.79 -4.15
C ILE A 37 3.55 -0.46 -5.05
N TYR A 38 2.68 -1.43 -5.27
CA TYR A 38 1.42 -1.26 -5.97
C TYR A 38 0.26 -1.41 -5.01
N PHE A 39 -0.75 -0.56 -5.15
CA PHE A 39 -2.09 -0.86 -4.69
C PHE A 39 -2.98 -1.05 -5.91
N LYS A 40 -3.68 -2.18 -5.98
CA LYS A 40 -4.66 -2.47 -7.03
C LYS A 40 -6.03 -2.61 -6.41
N SER A 41 -6.97 -1.76 -6.81
CA SER A 41 -8.35 -1.84 -6.33
C SER A 41 -9.07 -3.06 -6.92
N THR A 42 -10.09 -3.52 -6.22
CA THR A 42 -10.95 -4.65 -6.62
C THR A 42 -12.40 -4.19 -6.66
N ASN A 43 -13.24 -4.85 -7.46
CA ASN A 43 -14.70 -4.66 -7.56
C ASN A 43 -15.17 -3.22 -7.89
N GLY A 44 -15.44 -2.93 -9.16
CA GLY A 44 -16.15 -1.71 -9.62
C GLY A 44 -15.35 -0.40 -9.55
N HIS A 45 -14.15 -0.43 -8.98
CA HIS A 45 -13.27 0.73 -8.83
C HIS A 45 -11.87 0.51 -9.41
N ALA A 46 -11.71 -0.54 -10.23
CA ALA A 46 -10.47 -0.87 -10.91
C ALA A 46 -9.92 0.37 -11.65
N GLU A 47 -8.61 0.56 -11.62
CA GLU A 47 -7.88 1.67 -12.25
C GLU A 47 -8.01 3.03 -11.55
N LYS A 48 -9.22 3.44 -11.13
CA LYS A 48 -9.45 4.77 -10.52
C LYS A 48 -8.64 5.03 -9.26
N TYR A 49 -8.45 4.01 -8.43
CA TYR A 49 -7.73 4.11 -7.16
C TYR A 49 -6.46 3.27 -7.15
N ASP A 50 -6.02 2.80 -8.31
CA ASP A 50 -4.75 2.11 -8.42
C ASP A 50 -3.62 3.07 -8.09
N GLN A 51 -2.62 2.57 -7.38
CA GLN A 51 -1.46 3.37 -7.01
C GLN A 51 -0.18 2.63 -7.33
N GLU A 52 0.82 3.43 -7.69
CA GLU A 52 2.20 3.03 -7.83
C GLU A 52 3.02 3.97 -6.96
N ILE A 53 3.76 3.42 -6.00
CA ILE A 53 4.58 4.16 -5.05
C ILE A 53 6.01 3.68 -5.21
N LEU A 54 6.89 4.59 -5.63
CA LEU A 54 8.32 4.31 -5.70
C LEU A 54 8.92 4.44 -4.29
N PRO A 55 9.84 3.56 -3.87
CA PRO A 55 10.48 3.67 -2.56
C PRO A 55 11.24 4.99 -2.39
N ALA A 56 11.84 5.48 -3.48
CA ALA A 56 12.51 6.77 -3.51
C ALA A 56 11.59 7.97 -3.19
N ASP A 57 10.27 7.82 -3.36
CA ASP A 57 9.30 8.86 -3.05
C ASP A 57 8.75 8.75 -1.63
N ILE A 58 9.09 7.69 -0.88
CA ILE A 58 8.66 7.50 0.50
C ILE A 58 9.50 8.41 1.40
N ARG A 59 8.82 9.15 2.27
CA ARG A 59 9.44 9.88 3.37
C ARG A 59 9.46 9.03 4.63
N GLU A 60 8.32 8.46 4.98
CA GLU A 60 8.17 7.65 6.19
C GLU A 60 6.95 6.72 6.10
N VAL A 61 6.96 5.68 6.92
CA VAL A 61 5.86 4.75 7.11
C VAL A 61 5.43 4.77 8.57
N ILE A 62 4.16 5.11 8.81
CA ILE A 62 3.59 5.24 10.14
C ILE A 62 2.53 4.16 10.35
N PHE A 63 2.65 3.39 11.43
CA PHE A 63 1.61 2.47 11.86
C PHE A 63 0.52 3.21 12.66
N PHE A 64 -0.75 2.96 12.35
CA PHE A 64 -1.86 3.54 13.09
C PHE A 64 -2.98 2.52 13.30
N ASN A 65 -3.82 2.76 14.31
CA ASN A 65 -4.98 1.92 14.58
C ASN A 65 -6.21 2.58 13.92
N ILE A 66 -6.88 1.87 13.01
CA ILE A 66 -8.02 2.42 12.25
C ILE A 66 -9.22 2.67 13.17
N ARG A 67 -9.35 1.85 14.20
CA ARG A 67 -10.24 2.06 15.35
C ARG A 67 -9.41 1.90 16.61
N ARG A 68 -9.95 2.32 17.75
CA ARG A 68 -9.28 2.30 19.08
C ARG A 68 -8.54 0.98 19.40
N PHE A 69 -8.95 -0.16 18.83
CA PHE A 69 -8.37 -1.49 19.11
C PHE A 69 -7.96 -2.31 17.88
N LEU A 70 -8.05 -1.79 16.65
CA LEU A 70 -7.74 -2.58 15.44
C LEU A 70 -6.38 -2.17 14.87
N PRO A 71 -5.30 -2.91 15.20
CA PRO A 71 -3.93 -2.60 14.81
C PRO A 71 -3.64 -2.98 13.36
N ASN A 72 -4.37 -2.39 12.42
CA ASN A 72 -4.35 -2.81 11.01
C ASN A 72 -4.06 -1.65 10.03
N GLY A 73 -3.79 -0.43 10.51
CA GLY A 73 -3.51 0.73 9.67
C GLY A 73 -2.01 0.93 9.39
N LEU A 74 -1.70 1.28 8.15
CA LEU A 74 -0.38 1.61 7.63
C LEU A 74 -0.50 2.89 6.79
N ASN A 75 0.23 3.94 7.14
CA ASN A 75 0.26 5.20 6.41
C ASN A 75 1.62 5.36 5.74
N VAL A 76 1.66 5.46 4.41
CA VAL A 76 2.88 5.76 3.66
C VAL A 76 2.84 7.23 3.30
N ILE A 77 3.75 8.01 3.87
CA ILE A 77 3.85 9.45 3.60
C ILE A 77 4.89 9.64 2.52
N LEU A 78 4.50 10.28 1.43
CA LEU A 78 5.39 10.60 0.33
C LEU A 78 6.18 11.89 0.61
N LYS A 79 7.31 12.07 -0.07
CA LYS A 79 8.13 13.28 -0.01
C LYS A 79 7.37 14.53 -0.48
N SER A 80 6.35 14.36 -1.32
CA SER A 80 5.43 15.44 -1.71
C SER A 80 4.50 15.90 -0.59
N GLY A 81 4.42 15.16 0.52
CA GLY A 81 3.45 15.39 1.60
C GLY A 81 2.13 14.64 1.43
N GLU A 82 1.93 13.94 0.31
CA GLU A 82 0.76 13.10 0.11
C GLU A 82 0.78 11.87 1.04
N GLU A 83 -0.38 11.57 1.63
CA GLU A 83 -0.55 10.40 2.49
C GLU A 83 -1.27 9.26 1.76
N ARG A 84 -0.72 8.05 1.84
CA ARG A 84 -1.36 6.84 1.33
C ARG A 84 -1.69 5.89 2.48
N LYS A 85 -2.95 5.94 2.92
CA LYS A 85 -3.45 5.16 4.06
C LYS A 85 -4.01 3.82 3.62
N PHE A 86 -3.48 2.74 4.18
CA PHE A 86 -3.92 1.38 3.92
C PHE A 86 -4.38 0.69 5.20
N SER A 87 -5.35 -0.21 5.06
CA SER A 87 -5.77 -1.15 6.08
C SER A 87 -5.45 -2.57 5.66
N LEU A 88 -4.74 -3.34 6.51
CA LEU A 88 -4.35 -4.71 6.23
C LEU A 88 -4.11 -5.51 7.53
N LYS A 89 -4.47 -6.79 7.52
CA LYS A 89 -4.34 -7.66 8.71
C LYS A 89 -2.87 -7.87 9.12
N LYS A 90 -1.97 -8.00 8.15
CA LYS A 90 -0.53 -8.25 8.36
C LYS A 90 0.28 -6.95 8.24
N ARG A 91 -0.17 -5.86 8.88
CA ARG A 91 0.45 -4.54 8.71
C ARG A 91 1.93 -4.52 9.10
N ASN A 92 2.32 -5.24 10.15
CA ASN A 92 3.69 -5.22 10.67
C ASN A 92 4.64 -5.86 9.65
N GLU A 93 4.34 -7.08 9.18
CA GLU A 93 5.11 -7.75 8.12
C GLU A 93 5.27 -6.84 6.89
N MET A 94 4.17 -6.20 6.46
CA MET A 94 4.19 -5.37 5.27
C MET A 94 4.98 -4.07 5.47
N GLY A 95 4.78 -3.39 6.60
CA GLY A 95 5.48 -2.15 6.91
C GLY A 95 6.97 -2.37 7.13
N GLU A 96 7.36 -3.47 7.77
CA GLU A 96 8.77 -3.87 7.91
C GLU A 96 9.42 -4.12 6.55
N MET A 97 8.70 -4.72 5.60
CA MET A 97 9.20 -4.89 4.24
C MET A 97 9.37 -3.55 3.53
N ILE A 98 8.39 -2.64 3.64
CA ILE A 98 8.48 -1.31 3.03
C ILE A 98 9.66 -0.52 3.62
N ASN A 99 9.86 -0.56 4.94
CA ASN A 99 10.99 0.09 5.62
C ASN A 99 12.36 -0.42 5.18
N LYS A 100 12.45 -1.59 4.52
CA LYS A 100 13.69 -2.10 3.94
C LYS A 100 13.91 -1.66 2.49
N MET A 101 12.92 -1.03 1.86
CA MET A 101 12.95 -0.64 0.44
C MET A 101 13.43 0.79 0.22
N TYR A 102 13.37 1.66 1.23
CA TYR A 102 13.74 3.08 1.16
C TYR A 102 14.69 3.44 2.31
#